data_AF-A0A2A2LZ61-F1
#
_entry.id   AF-A0A2A2LZ61-F1
#
_cell.length_a   1.000
_cell.length_b   1.000
_cell.length_c   1.000
_cell.angle_alpha   90.00
_cell.angle_beta   90.00
_cell.angle_gamma   90.00
#
_symmetry.space_group_name_H-M   'P 1'
#
loop_
_entity.id
_entity.type
_entity.pdbx_description
1 polymer ?
#
loop_
_entity_poly.entity_id
_entity_poly.type
_entity_poly.pdbx_seq_one_letter_code
_entity_poly.pdbx_strand_id
1 'polypeptide(L)'
;MEDQIIKEKIQVVILEKESEVGGLAKSISDKRGFTWDLGVHITGGSKYLKFTHMMHKTIKDWNSVPRRVKAYMGHIINDGNPENNYVPYPVQESIPYFPKDVKNSSLNEMKELSNVKEKFNENFAEFTKSTFGSTLQEIFIRPYNEKVWTVPLEEMNSDWASSRVPHVELNKLELRCQMDREQLNQEEKTKPQSNFKLEFSL
;
A
#
# COMPACT_ATOMS: atom_id res chain seq x y z
N MET A 1 -20.70 20.26 -10.85
CA MET A 1 -20.95 20.10 -12.30
C MET A 1 -20.97 18.62 -12.57
N GLU A 2 -22.15 18.09 -12.86
CA GLU A 2 -22.31 16.72 -13.29
C GLU A 2 -22.13 16.68 -14.81
N ASP A 3 -21.07 16.05 -15.29
CA ASP A 3 -20.91 15.72 -16.71
C ASP A 3 -21.86 14.56 -17.07
N GLN A 4 -23.17 14.79 -16.93
CA GLN A 4 -24.19 13.91 -17.47
C GLN A 4 -24.52 14.39 -18.88
N ILE A 5 -23.97 13.68 -19.85
CA ILE A 5 -24.40 13.73 -21.25
C ILE A 5 -25.93 13.53 -21.27
N ILE A 6 -26.66 14.53 -21.77
CA ILE A 6 -28.12 14.48 -21.90
C ILE A 6 -28.46 13.33 -22.86
N LYS A 7 -29.02 12.25 -22.32
CA LYS A 7 -29.19 10.94 -23.00
C LYS A 7 -29.99 10.97 -24.30
N GLU A 8 -30.80 12.00 -24.53
CA GLU A 8 -31.85 11.93 -25.55
C GLU A 8 -31.46 12.51 -26.92
N LYS A 9 -30.28 13.13 -27.06
CA LYS A 9 -29.84 13.72 -28.35
C LYS A 9 -28.38 13.49 -28.73
N ILE A 10 -27.67 12.60 -28.02
CA ILE A 10 -26.23 12.45 -28.20
C ILE A 10 -25.94 11.00 -28.60
N GLN A 11 -25.44 10.84 -29.83
CA GLN A 11 -24.83 9.60 -30.28
C GLN A 11 -23.39 9.57 -29.80
N VAL A 12 -23.03 8.55 -29.02
CA VAL A 12 -21.66 8.31 -28.56
C VAL A 12 -21.14 7.04 -29.23
N VAL A 13 -19.96 7.13 -29.84
CA VAL A 13 -19.23 5.99 -30.40
C VAL A 13 -17.94 5.83 -29.61
N ILE A 14 -17.72 4.64 -29.06
CA ILE A 14 -16.48 4.27 -28.36
C ILE A 14 -15.68 3.38 -29.30
N LEU A 15 -14.41 3.70 -29.51
CA LEU A 15 -13.48 2.95 -30.34
C LEU A 15 -12.41 2.32 -29.46
N GLU A 16 -12.24 1.01 -29.57
CA GLU A 16 -11.18 0.23 -28.93
C GLU A 16 -10.40 -0.47 -30.04
N LYS A 17 -9.06 -0.47 -29.92
CA LYS A 17 -8.17 -1.09 -30.90
C LYS A 17 -8.08 -2.60 -30.68
N GLU A 18 -8.06 -3.03 -29.42
CA GLU A 18 -7.96 -4.43 -29.04
C GLU A 18 -9.28 -5.17 -29.29
N SER A 19 -9.22 -6.51 -29.33
CA SER A 19 -10.41 -7.34 -29.54
C SER A 19 -11.35 -7.36 -28.32
N GLU A 20 -10.87 -6.94 -27.16
CA GLU A 20 -11.59 -6.95 -25.90
C GLU A 20 -11.36 -5.62 -25.14
N VAL A 21 -12.39 -5.19 -24.43
CA VAL A 21 -12.33 -3.99 -23.57
C VAL A 21 -11.65 -4.31 -22.24
N GLY A 22 -11.11 -3.28 -21.58
CA GLY A 22 -10.57 -3.38 -20.22
C GLY A 22 -9.17 -2.80 -20.05
N GLY A 23 -8.41 -2.63 -21.13
CA GLY A 23 -7.07 -2.03 -21.09
C GLY A 23 -6.15 -2.75 -20.12
N LEU A 24 -5.57 -2.02 -19.15
CA LEU A 24 -4.70 -2.60 -18.11
C LEU A 24 -5.48 -3.37 -17.03
N ALA A 25 -6.80 -3.22 -16.93
CA ALA A 25 -7.64 -3.91 -15.96
C ALA A 25 -8.25 -5.22 -16.52
N LYS A 26 -7.69 -5.76 -17.60
CA LYS A 26 -8.13 -7.02 -18.19
C LYS A 26 -7.46 -8.23 -17.54
N SER A 27 -8.12 -9.37 -17.69
CA SER A 27 -7.61 -10.69 -17.32
C SER A 27 -7.37 -11.54 -18.56
N ILE A 28 -6.41 -12.46 -18.49
CA ILE A 28 -6.03 -13.38 -19.56
C ILE A 28 -5.99 -14.79 -19.00
N SER A 29 -6.73 -15.72 -19.59
CA SER A 29 -6.64 -17.13 -19.23
C SER A 29 -5.63 -17.86 -20.12
N ASP A 30 -4.72 -18.61 -19.52
CA ASP A 30 -3.75 -19.42 -20.26
C ASP A 30 -4.34 -20.76 -20.70
N LYS A 31 -3.60 -21.47 -21.57
CA LYS A 31 -4.01 -22.79 -22.10
C LYS A 31 -4.15 -23.90 -21.04
N ARG A 32 -3.71 -23.64 -19.80
CA ARG A 32 -3.80 -24.56 -18.66
C ARG A 32 -4.95 -24.20 -17.73
N GLY A 33 -5.72 -23.17 -18.05
CA GLY A 33 -6.88 -22.72 -17.28
C GLY A 33 -6.54 -21.77 -16.13
N PHE A 34 -5.32 -21.21 -16.06
CA PHE A 34 -5.02 -20.18 -15.07
C PHE A 34 -5.38 -18.80 -15.61
N THR A 35 -6.02 -17.98 -14.77
CA THR A 35 -6.37 -16.59 -15.09
C THR A 35 -5.34 -15.64 -14.47
N TRP A 36 -4.86 -14.72 -15.28
CA TRP A 36 -3.82 -13.75 -14.96
C TRP A 36 -4.31 -12.33 -15.22
N ASP A 37 -4.10 -11.44 -14.26
CA ASP A 37 -4.28 -10.01 -14.47
C ASP A 37 -2.97 -9.35 -14.89
N LEU A 38 -3.06 -8.17 -15.51
CA LEU A 38 -1.91 -7.32 -15.82
C LEU A 38 -1.47 -6.49 -14.60
N GLY A 39 -1.10 -7.19 -13.54
CA GLY A 39 -0.81 -6.63 -12.22
C GLY A 39 -1.86 -7.02 -11.19
N VAL A 40 -1.72 -6.51 -9.96
CA VAL A 40 -2.64 -6.85 -8.86
C VAL A 40 -3.81 -5.88 -8.85
N HIS A 41 -4.98 -6.33 -9.30
CA HIS A 41 -6.22 -5.56 -9.24
C HIS A 41 -7.08 -6.00 -8.06
N ILE A 42 -7.50 -5.03 -7.26
CA ILE A 42 -8.34 -5.27 -6.10
C ILE A 42 -9.38 -4.17 -6.02
N THR A 43 -10.67 -4.53 -6.04
CA THR A 43 -11.75 -3.56 -5.93
C THR A 43 -12.17 -3.42 -4.47
N GLY A 44 -11.95 -2.23 -3.91
CA GLY A 44 -12.37 -1.87 -2.55
C GLY A 44 -13.57 -0.93 -2.53
N GLY A 45 -13.93 -0.46 -1.33
CA GLY A 45 -14.88 0.65 -1.18
C GLY A 45 -14.36 1.90 -1.91
N SER A 46 -15.22 2.55 -2.68
CA SER A 46 -14.90 3.79 -3.39
C SER A 46 -15.67 4.96 -2.79
N LYS A 47 -15.02 6.12 -2.69
CA LYS A 47 -15.68 7.39 -2.34
C LYS A 47 -16.67 7.85 -3.42
N TYR A 48 -16.56 7.30 -4.63
CA TYR A 48 -17.44 7.62 -5.76
C TYR A 48 -18.59 6.62 -5.83
N LEU A 49 -19.74 6.99 -5.26
CA LEU A 49 -20.93 6.12 -5.21
C LEU A 49 -21.39 5.65 -6.59
N LYS A 50 -21.25 6.48 -7.63
CA LYS A 50 -21.58 6.11 -9.02
C LYS A 50 -20.75 4.92 -9.51
N PHE A 51 -19.46 4.87 -9.16
CA PHE A 51 -18.59 3.74 -9.48
C PHE A 51 -19.04 2.47 -8.75
N THR A 52 -19.22 2.56 -7.43
CA THR A 52 -19.67 1.42 -6.60
C THR A 52 -21.00 0.85 -7.09
N HIS A 53 -21.95 1.73 -7.42
CA HIS A 53 -23.25 1.33 -7.96
C HIS A 53 -23.12 0.63 -9.32
N MET A 54 -22.30 1.17 -10.23
CA MET A 54 -22.06 0.53 -11.53
C MET A 54 -21.42 -0.86 -11.38
N MET A 55 -20.42 -0.98 -10.51
CA MET A 55 -19.75 -2.27 -10.25
C MET A 55 -20.72 -3.31 -9.70
N HIS A 56 -21.55 -2.96 -8.71
CA HIS A 56 -22.56 -3.89 -8.16
C HIS A 56 -23.69 -4.21 -9.13
N LYS A 57 -24.02 -3.30 -10.05
CA LYS A 57 -25.00 -3.57 -11.10
C LYS A 57 -24.45 -4.52 -12.17
N THR A 58 -23.15 -4.41 -12.47
CA THR A 58 -22.50 -5.16 -13.56
C THR A 58 -22.13 -6.58 -13.12
N ILE A 59 -21.59 -6.72 -11.90
CA ILE A 59 -21.10 -8.00 -11.37
C ILE A 59 -21.97 -8.38 -10.16
N LYS A 60 -22.60 -9.55 -10.25
CA LYS A 60 -23.54 -10.07 -9.24
C LYS A 60 -22.81 -10.71 -8.06
N ASP A 61 -21.79 -11.51 -8.34
CA ASP A 61 -21.07 -12.30 -7.34
C ASP A 61 -19.71 -11.71 -7.05
N TRP A 62 -19.39 -11.58 -5.76
CA TRP A 62 -18.16 -10.96 -5.30
C TRP A 62 -17.57 -11.71 -4.12
N ASN A 63 -16.27 -12.03 -4.16
CA ASN A 63 -15.59 -12.61 -3.01
C ASN A 63 -15.09 -11.50 -2.09
N SER A 64 -15.59 -11.44 -0.86
CA SER A 64 -15.07 -10.53 0.16
C SER A 64 -13.90 -11.19 0.90
N VAL A 65 -12.70 -10.65 0.75
CA VAL A 65 -11.49 -11.16 1.42
C VAL A 65 -10.87 -10.13 2.35
N PRO A 66 -10.40 -10.53 3.54
CA PRO A 66 -9.69 -9.62 4.43
C PRO A 66 -8.30 -9.30 3.89
N ARG A 67 -7.92 -8.03 3.89
CA ARG A 67 -6.57 -7.56 3.57
C ARG A 67 -5.59 -8.09 4.61
N ARG A 68 -4.69 -8.98 4.19
CA ARG A 68 -3.57 -9.49 5.00
C ARG A 68 -2.26 -9.26 4.26
N VAL A 69 -1.75 -8.04 4.34
CA VAL A 69 -0.50 -7.65 3.66
C VAL A 69 0.64 -7.61 4.67
N LYS A 70 1.74 -8.27 4.34
CA LYS A 70 2.97 -8.25 5.12
C LYS A 70 4.15 -7.92 4.21
N ALA A 71 5.16 -7.24 4.76
CA ALA A 71 6.45 -7.07 4.11
C ALA A 71 7.45 -8.09 4.64
N TYR A 72 8.24 -8.67 3.76
CA TYR A 72 9.35 -9.52 4.15
C TYR A 72 10.56 -8.65 4.48
N MET A 73 11.08 -8.77 5.71
CA MET A 73 12.18 -7.99 6.28
C MET A 73 13.31 -8.91 6.77
N GLY A 74 13.49 -10.07 6.11
CA GLY A 74 14.50 -11.06 6.51
C GLY A 74 15.93 -10.56 6.46
N HIS A 75 16.22 -9.54 5.64
CA HIS A 75 17.56 -8.92 5.57
C HIS A 75 17.96 -8.17 6.84
N ILE A 76 17.01 -7.78 7.69
CA ILE A 76 17.30 -7.18 9.01
C ILE A 76 16.90 -8.08 10.17
N ILE A 77 15.82 -8.86 10.05
CA ILE A 77 15.32 -9.71 11.15
C ILE A 77 16.13 -11.00 11.23
N ASN A 78 16.36 -11.66 10.08
CA ASN A 78 17.12 -12.89 9.94
C ASN A 78 16.79 -13.98 10.98
N ASP A 79 15.49 -14.19 11.26
CA ASP A 79 15.00 -15.21 12.18
C ASP A 79 15.03 -16.59 11.50
N GLY A 80 15.39 -17.63 12.26
CA GLY A 80 15.42 -19.01 11.79
C GLY A 80 14.05 -19.58 11.40
N ASN A 81 12.96 -19.01 11.93
CA ASN A 81 11.61 -19.24 11.44
C ASN A 81 11.28 -18.23 10.32
N PRO A 82 11.04 -18.68 9.07
CA PRO A 82 10.74 -17.79 7.96
C PRO A 82 9.53 -16.87 8.19
N GLU A 83 8.51 -17.32 8.93
CA GLU A 83 7.31 -16.53 9.23
C GLU A 83 7.64 -15.30 10.08
N ASN A 84 8.67 -15.42 10.93
CA ASN A 84 9.12 -14.37 11.80
C ASN A 84 9.85 -13.24 11.05
N ASN A 85 10.21 -13.45 9.80
CA ASN A 85 10.81 -12.43 8.96
C ASN A 85 9.77 -11.53 8.27
N TYR A 86 8.48 -11.81 8.44
CA TYR A 86 7.40 -10.96 7.92
C TYR A 86 6.88 -10.00 8.98
N VAL A 87 6.67 -8.75 8.58
CA VAL A 87 6.05 -7.71 9.41
C VAL A 87 4.75 -7.18 8.78
N PRO A 88 3.75 -6.76 9.57
CA PRO A 88 2.53 -6.15 9.03
C PRO A 88 2.81 -4.91 8.17
N TYR A 89 1.97 -4.70 7.15
CA TYR A 89 1.94 -3.44 6.40
C TYR A 89 0.99 -2.45 7.10
N PRO A 90 1.33 -1.15 7.19
CA PRO A 90 2.49 -0.49 6.59
C PRO A 90 3.78 -0.62 7.43
N VAL A 91 4.94 -0.70 6.76
CA VAL A 91 6.22 -1.07 7.40
C VAL A 91 6.71 -0.03 8.42
N GLN A 92 6.40 1.25 8.22
CA GLN A 92 6.72 2.31 9.18
C GLN A 92 6.00 2.15 10.52
N GLU A 93 4.86 1.46 10.56
CA GLU A 93 4.19 1.10 11.84
C GLU A 93 4.73 -0.22 12.43
N SER A 94 5.61 -0.91 11.71
CA SER A 94 6.15 -2.21 12.11
C SER A 94 7.55 -2.14 12.74
N ILE A 95 8.04 -0.94 13.05
CA ILE A 95 9.25 -0.72 13.84
C ILE A 95 9.32 -1.57 15.13
N PRO A 96 8.22 -1.80 15.88
CA PRO A 96 8.24 -2.68 17.05
C PRO A 96 8.70 -4.13 16.77
N TYR A 97 8.60 -4.61 15.53
CA TYR A 97 9.03 -5.95 15.13
C TYR A 97 10.53 -6.04 14.75
N PHE A 98 11.22 -4.90 14.59
CA PHE A 98 12.60 -4.88 14.15
C PHE A 98 13.58 -5.26 15.27
N PRO A 99 14.82 -5.68 14.93
CA PRO A 99 15.89 -5.85 15.91
C PRO A 99 16.09 -4.58 16.74
N LYS A 100 16.56 -4.76 17.97
CA LYS A 100 16.67 -3.68 18.97
C LYS A 100 17.37 -2.43 18.45
N ASP A 101 18.48 -2.59 17.75
CA ASP A 101 19.27 -1.46 17.27
C ASP A 101 18.55 -0.70 16.16
N VAL A 102 18.01 -1.40 15.16
CA VAL A 102 17.22 -0.80 14.06
C VAL A 102 15.96 -0.12 14.61
N LYS A 103 15.29 -0.75 15.58
CA LYS A 103 14.12 -0.20 16.27
C LYS A 103 14.47 1.12 16.96
N ASN A 104 15.55 1.14 17.74
CA ASN A 104 15.97 2.32 18.49
C ASN A 104 16.40 3.46 17.56
N SER A 105 17.20 3.17 16.52
CA SER A 105 17.62 4.17 15.54
C SER A 105 16.42 4.77 14.83
N SER A 106 15.51 3.94 14.31
CA SER A 106 14.29 4.42 13.63
C SER A 106 13.44 5.30 14.53
N LEU A 107 13.25 4.90 15.79
CA LEU A 107 12.43 5.65 16.73
C LEU A 107 13.07 7.00 17.12
N ASN A 108 14.37 7.01 17.40
CA ASN A 108 15.09 8.23 17.75
C ASN A 108 15.11 9.24 16.60
N GLU A 109 15.41 8.79 15.38
CA GLU A 109 15.37 9.64 14.18
C GLU A 109 13.98 10.27 13.99
N MET A 110 12.90 9.49 14.13
CA MET A 110 11.55 10.03 14.01
C MET A 110 11.21 11.04 15.12
N LYS A 111 11.67 10.83 16.36
CA LYS A 111 11.50 11.80 17.45
C LYS A 111 12.24 13.11 17.16
N GLU A 112 13.48 13.03 16.70
CA GLU A 112 14.27 14.21 16.33
C GLU A 112 13.58 15.01 15.22
N LEU A 113 13.12 14.32 14.17
CA LEU A 113 12.41 14.90 13.04
C LEU A 113 11.04 15.49 13.39
N SER A 114 10.41 15.05 14.49
CA SER A 114 9.14 15.60 14.96
C SER A 114 9.26 17.03 15.51
N ASN A 115 10.46 17.42 15.94
CA ASN A 115 10.74 18.76 16.46
C ASN A 115 11.16 19.76 15.37
N VAL A 116 11.38 19.29 14.15
CA VAL A 116 11.82 20.11 13.02
C VAL A 116 10.60 20.84 12.42
N LYS A 117 10.62 22.18 12.49
CA LYS A 117 9.50 23.03 12.02
C LYS A 117 9.43 23.16 10.50
N GLU A 118 10.59 23.21 9.84
CA GLU A 118 10.68 23.35 8.39
C GLU A 118 11.22 22.07 7.78
N LYS A 119 10.40 21.43 6.93
CA LYS A 119 10.81 20.23 6.19
C LYS A 119 11.02 20.62 4.73
N PHE A 120 12.24 20.42 4.26
CA PHE A 120 12.59 20.57 2.85
C PHE A 120 12.39 19.24 2.15
N ASN A 121 11.57 19.24 1.10
CA ASN A 121 11.08 18.03 0.43
C ASN A 121 10.94 18.31 -1.07
N GLU A 122 12.02 18.60 -1.79
CA GLU A 122 11.92 18.84 -3.24
C GLU A 122 11.64 17.55 -4.02
N ASN A 123 12.12 16.43 -3.49
CA ASN A 123 11.95 15.11 -4.07
C ASN A 123 11.54 14.06 -3.02
N PHE A 124 11.23 12.87 -3.49
CA PHE A 124 10.73 11.79 -2.65
C PHE A 124 11.80 11.24 -1.69
N ALA A 125 13.09 11.36 -2.02
CA ALA A 125 14.18 10.99 -1.12
C ALA A 125 14.21 11.91 0.10
N GLU A 126 14.16 13.22 -0.12
CA GLU A 126 14.14 14.21 0.95
C GLU A 126 12.87 14.10 1.79
N PHE A 127 11.71 13.97 1.13
CA PHE A 127 10.44 13.77 1.81
C PHE A 127 10.46 12.57 2.77
N THR A 128 10.91 11.41 2.27
CA THR A 128 10.89 10.19 3.09
C THR A 128 11.92 10.25 4.21
N LYS A 129 13.09 10.84 3.96
CA LYS A 129 14.13 11.04 4.98
C LYS A 129 13.68 12.02 6.08
N SER A 130 13.06 13.14 5.72
CA SER A 130 12.55 14.14 6.67
C SER A 130 11.30 13.68 7.41
N THR A 131 10.62 12.65 6.91
CA THR A 131 9.44 12.06 7.53
C THR A 131 9.77 10.88 8.43
N PHE A 132 10.67 9.98 8.01
CA PHE A 132 10.88 8.69 8.65
C PHE A 132 12.31 8.44 9.15
N GLY A 133 13.26 9.31 8.81
CA GLY A 133 14.67 9.11 9.11
C GLY A 133 15.41 8.28 8.07
N SER A 134 16.74 8.26 8.20
CA SER A 134 17.64 7.55 7.29
C SER A 134 17.52 6.04 7.45
N THR A 135 17.39 5.55 8.68
CA THR A 135 17.32 4.11 8.98
C THR A 135 16.16 3.47 8.22
N LEU A 136 14.95 4.02 8.35
CA LEU A 136 13.77 3.45 7.68
C LEU A 136 13.83 3.62 6.16
N GLN A 137 14.42 4.74 5.71
CA GLN A 137 14.64 4.99 4.30
C GLN A 137 15.51 3.91 3.67
N GLU A 138 16.64 3.57 4.30
CA GLU A 138 17.62 2.62 3.79
C GLU A 138 17.12 1.18 3.83
N ILE A 139 16.49 0.75 4.92
CA ILE A 139 16.11 -0.66 5.09
C ILE A 139 14.86 -1.06 4.30
N PHE A 140 13.99 -0.10 3.95
CA PHE A 140 12.72 -0.41 3.31
C PHE A 140 12.30 0.60 2.25
N ILE A 141 12.17 1.89 2.59
CA ILE A 141 11.46 2.83 1.72
C ILE A 141 12.16 2.98 0.36
N ARG A 142 13.47 3.23 0.35
CA ARG A 142 14.27 3.33 -0.88
C ARG A 142 14.27 2.02 -1.68
N PRO A 143 14.73 0.88 -1.16
CA PRO A 143 14.81 -0.35 -1.95
C PRO A 143 13.44 -0.82 -2.43
N TYR A 144 12.36 -0.60 -1.66
CA TYR A 144 11.01 -0.92 -2.10
C TYR A 144 10.55 -0.02 -3.25
N ASN A 145 10.69 1.30 -3.11
CA ASN A 145 10.17 2.22 -4.11
C ASN A 145 10.99 2.20 -5.40
N GLU A 146 12.32 2.14 -5.35
CA GLU A 146 13.15 2.03 -6.57
C GLU A 146 12.87 0.72 -7.30
N LYS A 147 12.56 -0.37 -6.58
CA LYS A 147 12.15 -1.64 -7.19
C LYS A 147 10.79 -1.53 -7.89
N VAL A 148 9.82 -0.85 -7.28
CA VAL A 148 8.46 -0.71 -7.82
C VAL A 148 8.41 0.27 -8.99
N TRP A 149 9.06 1.42 -8.83
CA TRP A 149 9.01 2.52 -9.79
C TRP A 149 10.10 2.46 -10.83
N THR A 150 11.16 1.67 -10.61
CA THR A 150 12.35 1.57 -11.48
C THR A 150 13.06 2.92 -11.69
N VAL A 151 12.88 3.85 -10.75
CA VAL A 151 13.36 5.24 -10.79
C VAL A 151 13.94 5.61 -9.42
N PRO A 152 15.10 6.31 -9.35
CA PRO A 152 15.65 6.82 -8.10
C PRO A 152 14.69 7.78 -7.37
N LEU A 153 14.70 7.77 -6.04
CA LEU A 153 13.79 8.61 -5.24
C LEU A 153 14.02 10.12 -5.48
N GLU A 154 15.24 10.51 -5.81
CA GLU A 154 15.66 11.88 -6.11
C GLU A 154 15.00 12.41 -7.40
N GLU A 155 14.64 11.52 -8.32
CA GLU A 155 13.99 11.86 -9.60
C GLU A 155 12.46 11.90 -9.51
N MET A 156 11.90 11.61 -8.33
CA MET A 156 10.46 11.60 -8.09
C MET A 156 10.06 12.82 -7.27
N ASN A 157 9.03 13.58 -7.70
CA ASN A 157 8.45 14.62 -6.85
C ASN A 157 7.74 14.00 -5.63
N SER A 158 7.53 14.79 -4.58
CA SER A 158 6.90 14.34 -3.33
C SER A 158 5.40 14.66 -3.20
N ASP A 159 4.82 15.41 -4.13
CA ASP A 159 3.46 15.95 -4.00
C ASP A 159 2.41 14.86 -3.80
N TRP A 160 2.53 13.76 -4.55
CA TRP A 160 1.63 12.62 -4.46
C TRP A 160 1.79 11.84 -3.14
N ALA A 161 2.99 11.85 -2.55
CA ALA A 161 3.34 11.03 -1.39
C ALA A 161 2.59 11.49 -0.14
N SER A 162 2.39 12.80 0.03
CA SER A 162 1.66 13.40 1.16
C SER A 162 0.26 12.77 1.39
N SER A 163 -0.42 12.39 0.30
CA SER A 163 -1.77 11.80 0.32
C SER A 163 -1.79 10.27 0.44
N ARG A 164 -0.65 9.61 0.22
CA ARG A 164 -0.55 8.14 0.11
C ARG A 164 0.26 7.49 1.22
N VAL A 165 1.13 8.24 1.86
CA VAL A 165 2.05 7.74 2.89
C VAL A 165 1.40 7.90 4.27
N PRO A 166 1.05 6.80 4.96
CA PRO A 166 0.45 6.85 6.29
C PRO A 166 1.31 7.61 7.28
N HIS A 167 0.69 8.53 8.03
CA HIS A 167 1.33 9.22 9.13
C HIS A 167 1.48 8.27 10.32
N VAL A 168 2.64 8.31 10.96
CA VAL A 168 2.93 7.49 12.15
C VAL A 168 2.67 8.33 13.39
N GLU A 169 1.74 7.88 14.23
CA GLU A 169 1.52 8.48 15.55
C GLU A 169 2.65 8.05 16.51
N LEU A 170 3.60 8.95 16.77
CA LEU A 170 4.81 8.64 17.54
C LEU A 170 4.51 8.11 18.94
N ASN A 171 3.60 8.72 19.69
CA ASN A 171 3.23 8.25 21.03
C ASN A 171 2.72 6.80 21.01
N LYS A 172 1.89 6.46 20.02
CA LYS A 172 1.38 5.09 19.85
C LYS A 172 2.50 4.13 19.45
N LEU A 173 3.40 4.56 18.56
CA LEU A 173 4.56 3.78 18.16
C LEU A 173 5.47 3.47 19.34
N GLU A 174 5.76 4.47 20.18
CA GLU A 174 6.58 4.32 21.38
C GLU A 174 6.02 3.29 22.36
N LEU A 175 4.71 3.35 22.62
CA LEU A 175 4.03 2.37 23.46
C LEU A 175 4.13 0.96 22.86
N ARG A 176 3.91 0.84 21.54
CA ARG A 176 4.03 -0.46 20.85
C ARG A 176 5.46 -1.01 20.85
N CYS A 177 6.49 -0.15 20.86
CA CYS A 177 7.88 -0.59 20.97
C CYS A 177 8.21 -1.30 22.29
N GLN A 178 7.39 -1.12 23.34
CA GLN A 178 7.51 -1.83 24.62
C GLN A 178 6.85 -3.21 24.64
N MET A 179 6.07 -3.53 23.60
CA MET A 179 5.37 -4.80 23.51
C MET A 179 6.32 -5.91 23.00
N ASP A 180 6.09 -7.13 23.48
CA ASP A 180 6.70 -8.31 22.88
C ASP A 180 5.99 -8.73 21.58
N ARG A 181 6.58 -9.69 20.88
CA ARG A 181 6.09 -10.14 19.59
C ARG A 181 4.71 -10.81 19.69
N GLU A 182 4.42 -11.51 20.77
CA GLU A 182 3.13 -12.18 20.96
C GLU A 182 2.03 -11.14 21.12
N GLN A 183 2.26 -10.14 21.98
CA GLN A 183 1.35 -9.01 22.18
C GLN A 183 1.09 -8.26 20.87
N LEU A 184 2.14 -7.96 20.09
CA LEU A 184 2.01 -7.30 18.79
C LEU A 184 1.18 -8.13 17.79
N ASN A 185 1.40 -9.45 17.76
CA ASN A 185 0.65 -10.35 16.90
C ASN A 185 -0.83 -10.47 17.31
N GLN A 186 -1.15 -10.39 18.60
CA GLN A 186 -2.54 -10.39 19.06
C GLN A 186 -3.24 -9.07 18.71
N GLU A 187 -2.55 -7.92 18.87
CA GLU A 187 -3.05 -6.62 18.42
C GLU A 187 -3.39 -6.63 16.92
N GLU A 188 -2.54 -7.24 16.09
CA GLU A 188 -2.77 -7.29 14.64
C GLU A 188 -4.05 -8.09 14.28
N LYS A 189 -4.40 -9.11 15.05
CA LYS A 189 -5.62 -9.91 14.83
C LYS A 189 -6.89 -9.13 15.15
N THR A 190 -6.83 -8.11 16.01
CA THR A 190 -8.00 -7.30 16.38
C THR A 190 -8.20 -6.09 15.47
N LYS A 191 -7.23 -5.77 14.60
CA LYS A 191 -7.36 -4.66 13.65
C LYS A 191 -8.52 -4.89 12.67
N PRO A 192 -9.24 -3.82 12.28
CA PRO A 192 -10.28 -3.92 11.27
C PRO A 192 -9.72 -4.50 9.98
N GLN A 193 -10.27 -5.64 9.56
CA GLN A 193 -9.89 -6.24 8.28
C GLN A 193 -10.56 -5.44 7.17
N SER A 194 -9.75 -4.74 6.38
CA SER A 194 -10.26 -4.11 5.16
C SER A 194 -10.65 -5.23 4.20
N ASN A 195 -11.94 -5.33 3.90
CA ASN A 195 -12.41 -6.31 2.95
C ASN A 195 -12.24 -5.79 1.53
N PHE A 196 -11.68 -6.65 0.69
CA PHE A 196 -11.53 -6.42 -0.72
C PHE A 196 -12.38 -7.40 -1.50
N LYS A 197 -12.83 -6.97 -2.66
CA LYS A 197 -13.53 -7.83 -3.59
C LYS A 197 -12.57 -8.40 -4.62
N LEU A 198 -12.36 -9.72 -4.59
CA LEU A 198 -11.53 -10.48 -5.54
C LEU A 198 -12.43 -11.27 -6.50
N GLU A 199 -12.02 -11.36 -7.77
CA GLU A 199 -12.65 -12.23 -8.76
C GLU A 199 -11.76 -13.43 -9.04
N PHE A 200 -12.33 -14.63 -8.93
CA PHE A 200 -11.85 -15.83 -9.61
C PHE A 200 -13.07 -16.47 -10.24
N SER A 201 -13.04 -16.71 -11.54
CA SER A 201 -13.96 -17.60 -12.23
C SER A 201 -13.34 -18.99 -12.23
N LEU A 202 -14.07 -19.98 -11.71
CA LEU A 202 -13.82 -21.41 -11.99
C LEU A 202 -14.57 -21.81 -13.26
#